data_AF-A0A1H8NUW8-F1
#
_entry.id   AF-A0A1H8NUW8-F1
#
_cell.length_a   1.000
_cell.length_b   1.000
_cell.length_c   1.000
_cell.angle_alpha   90.00
_cell.angle_beta   90.00
_cell.angle_gamma   90.00
#
_symmetry.space_group_name_H-M   'P 1'
#
loop_
_entity.id
_entity.type
_entity.pdbx_description
1 polymer ?
#
loop_
_entity_poly.entity_id
_entity_poly.type
_entity_poly.pdbx_seq_one_letter_code
_entity_poly.pdbx_strand_id
1 'polypeptide(L)'
;MTADTVYLMRRSEPQSRFQDLDDVRINVAIVTDDGDRIAAGSEGTVVGVWRGGAAYEVEFAQPPGALATIDSDDLTLVARPTI
;
A
#
# COMPACT_ATOMS: atom_id res chain seq x y z
N MET A 1 -24.23 16.13 -3.16
CA MET A 1 -23.14 15.60 -4.00
C MET A 1 -23.56 14.23 -4.51
N THR A 2 -23.40 13.94 -5.79
CA THR A 2 -23.79 12.66 -6.41
C THR A 2 -22.56 11.77 -6.62
N ALA A 3 -22.76 10.45 -6.64
CA ALA A 3 -21.67 9.47 -6.82
C ALA A 3 -20.84 9.73 -8.09
N ASP A 4 -21.48 10.20 -9.17
CA ASP A 4 -20.82 10.58 -10.43
C ASP A 4 -19.81 11.72 -10.26
N THR A 5 -20.09 12.67 -9.37
CA THR A 5 -19.17 13.79 -9.10
C THR A 5 -17.91 13.31 -8.36
N VAL A 6 -18.07 12.36 -7.44
CA VAL A 6 -16.94 11.72 -6.72
C VAL A 6 -16.09 10.88 -7.69
N TYR A 7 -16.74 10.16 -8.61
CA TYR A 7 -16.07 9.32 -9.60
C TYR A 7 -15.19 10.11 -10.58
N LEU A 8 -15.65 11.27 -11.05
CA LEU A 8 -14.90 12.11 -11.97
C LEU A 8 -13.72 12.84 -11.30
N MET A 9 -13.86 13.22 -10.01
CA MET A 9 -12.77 13.86 -9.27
C MET A 9 -11.62 12.90 -8.96
N ARG A 10 -11.92 11.65 -8.57
CA ARG A 10 -10.91 10.59 -8.37
C ARG A 10 -10.05 10.35 -9.62
N ARG A 11 -10.57 10.61 -10.82
CA ARG A 11 -9.85 10.40 -12.09
C ARG A 11 -8.79 11.47 -12.41
N SER A 12 -8.80 12.59 -11.68
CA SER A 12 -7.89 13.72 -11.92
C SER A 12 -6.76 13.83 -10.89
N GLU A 13 -6.79 13.01 -9.84
CA GLU A 13 -5.65 12.87 -8.93
C GLU A 13 -4.54 12.10 -9.66
N PRO A 14 -3.26 12.52 -9.59
CA PRO A 14 -2.17 11.75 -10.16
C PRO A 14 -2.24 10.34 -9.58
N GLN A 15 -2.36 9.35 -10.46
CA GLN A 15 -2.48 7.96 -10.06
C GLN A 15 -1.21 7.62 -9.26
N SER A 16 -1.39 7.28 -7.98
CA SER A 16 -0.30 6.89 -7.09
C SER A 16 0.44 5.69 -7.68
N ARG A 17 1.74 5.57 -7.37
CA ARG A 17 2.61 4.52 -7.91
C ARG A 17 2.04 3.11 -7.70
N PHE A 18 1.55 2.86 -6.49
CA PHE A 18 0.75 1.69 -6.14
C PHE A 18 -0.70 2.12 -5.84
N GLN A 19 -1.63 1.17 -5.92
CA GLN A 19 -3.05 1.34 -5.61
C GLN A 19 -3.51 0.30 -4.58
N ASP A 20 -4.70 0.50 -4.01
CA ASP A 20 -5.31 -0.50 -3.14
C ASP A 20 -5.34 -1.88 -3.82
N LEU A 21 -5.04 -2.91 -3.04
CA LEU A 21 -4.94 -4.32 -3.43
C LEU A 21 -3.73 -4.67 -4.32
N ASP A 22 -2.83 -3.73 -4.64
CA ASP A 22 -1.54 -4.11 -5.22
C ASP A 22 -0.76 -4.97 -4.21
N ASP A 23 -0.19 -6.07 -4.68
CA ASP A 23 0.80 -6.82 -3.92
C ASP A 23 2.17 -6.16 -4.11
N VAL A 24 2.86 -5.92 -3.01
CA VAL A 24 4.15 -5.22 -2.97
C VAL A 24 5.16 -5.99 -2.15
N ARG A 25 6.43 -5.77 -2.45
CA ARG A 25 7.58 -6.26 -1.69
C ARG A 25 8.27 -5.09 -1.00
N ILE A 26 8.60 -5.26 0.28
CA ILE A 26 9.38 -4.26 1.03
C ILE A 26 10.87 -4.41 0.72
N ASN A 27 11.55 -3.30 0.49
CA ASN A 27 12.97 -3.26 0.12
C ASN A 27 13.88 -3.14 1.36
N VAL A 28 13.32 -2.74 2.50
CA VAL A 28 14.01 -2.56 3.78
C VAL A 28 13.29 -3.33 4.88
N ALA A 29 13.99 -3.62 5.98
CA ALA A 29 13.36 -4.19 7.16
C ALA A 29 12.56 -3.11 7.89
N ILE A 30 11.35 -3.45 8.35
CA ILE A 30 10.44 -2.51 9.01
C ILE A 30 9.97 -3.02 10.37
N VAL A 31 9.35 -2.13 11.13
CA VAL A 31 8.60 -2.46 12.33
C VAL A 31 7.14 -2.10 12.06
N THR A 32 6.23 -3.05 12.32
CA THR A 32 4.78 -2.85 12.18
C THR A 32 4.26 -1.89 13.23
N ASP A 33 3.03 -1.42 13.07
CA ASP A 33 2.36 -0.55 14.02
C ASP A 33 2.18 -1.23 15.40
N ASP A 34 2.13 -2.56 15.42
CA ASP A 34 2.08 -3.40 16.63
C ASP A 34 3.47 -3.76 17.20
N GLY A 35 4.56 -3.36 16.53
CA GLY A 35 5.94 -3.56 17.00
C GLY A 35 6.63 -4.82 16.50
N ASP A 36 6.01 -5.59 15.61
CA ASP A 36 6.61 -6.77 14.98
C ASP A 36 7.65 -6.39 13.94
N ARG A 37 8.70 -7.21 13.80
CA ARG A 37 9.73 -7.00 12.78
C ARG A 37 9.40 -7.79 11.52
N ILE A 38 9.37 -7.10 10.38
CA ILE A 38 9.25 -7.73 9.06
C ILE A 38 10.57 -7.52 8.30
N ALA A 39 11.07 -8.60 7.70
CA ALA A 39 12.34 -8.58 7.00
C ALA A 39 12.21 -7.97 5.60
N ALA A 40 13.27 -7.30 5.14
CA ALA A 40 13.38 -6.90 3.74
C ALA A 40 13.14 -8.10 2.81
N GLY A 41 12.42 -7.88 1.72
CA GLY A 41 12.01 -8.90 0.76
C GLY A 41 10.67 -9.56 1.06
N SER A 42 10.06 -9.31 2.22
CA SER A 42 8.70 -9.76 2.53
C SER A 42 7.67 -9.09 1.61
N GLU A 43 6.63 -9.85 1.28
CA GLU A 43 5.50 -9.38 0.49
C GLU A 43 4.31 -9.07 1.39
N GLY A 44 3.53 -8.07 0.98
CA GLY A 44 2.29 -7.67 1.61
C GLY A 44 1.37 -7.00 0.59
N THR A 45 0.14 -6.71 1.01
CA THR A 45 -0.89 -6.13 0.15
C THR A 45 -1.14 -4.69 0.59
N VAL A 46 -1.20 -3.76 -0.37
CA VAL A 46 -1.57 -2.38 -0.09
C VAL A 46 -3.05 -2.32 0.31
N VAL A 47 -3.33 -1.81 1.51
CA VAL A 47 -4.69 -1.65 2.04
C VAL A 47 -5.08 -0.17 2.19
N GLY A 48 -4.13 0.75 2.00
CA GLY A 48 -4.40 2.19 2.00
C GLY A 48 -3.30 3.01 1.32
N VAL A 49 -3.70 4.14 0.73
CA VAL A 49 -2.80 5.10 0.08
C VAL A 49 -2.80 6.42 0.84
N TRP A 50 -1.63 6.87 1.30
CA TRP A 50 -1.48 8.10 2.06
C TRP A 50 -0.90 9.24 1.23
N ARG A 51 -1.47 10.45 1.42
CA ARG A 51 -1.01 11.71 0.81
C ARG A 51 -0.75 11.60 -0.71
N GLY A 52 -1.63 10.89 -1.44
CA GLY A 52 -1.51 10.72 -2.89
C GLY A 52 -0.39 9.78 -3.34
N GLY A 53 0.08 8.88 -2.47
CA GLY A 53 1.12 7.89 -2.80
C GLY A 53 2.51 8.22 -2.30
N ALA A 54 2.63 9.16 -1.35
CA ALA A 54 3.90 9.36 -0.65
C ALA A 54 4.24 8.16 0.24
N ALA A 55 3.21 7.55 0.85
CA ALA A 55 3.33 6.35 1.68
C ALA A 55 2.09 5.45 1.50
N TYR A 56 2.23 4.20 1.92
CA TYR A 56 1.24 3.14 1.74
C TYR A 56 1.09 2.35 3.02
N GLU A 57 -0.15 2.04 3.39
CA GLU A 57 -0.43 1.07 4.43
C GLU A 57 -0.40 -0.33 3.81
N VAL A 58 0.45 -1.20 4.34
CA VAL A 58 0.68 -2.55 3.83
C VAL A 58 0.33 -3.57 4.91
N GLU A 59 -0.57 -4.49 4.59
CA GLU A 59 -0.91 -5.64 5.42
C GLU A 59 -0.04 -6.84 5.05
N PHE A 60 0.51 -7.51 6.06
CA PHE A 60 1.30 -8.72 5.89
C PHE A 60 0.51 -9.96 6.32
N ALA A 61 0.69 -11.06 5.60
CA ALA A 61 0.03 -12.32 5.94
C ALA A 61 0.52 -12.93 7.27
N GLN A 62 1.77 -12.65 7.65
CA GLN A 62 2.39 -13.13 8.89
C GLN A 62 3.27 -12.04 9.52
N PRO A 63 3.13 -11.77 10.83
CA PRO A 63 2.06 -12.29 11.70
C PRO A 63 0.68 -11.76 11.26
N PRO A 64 -0.43 -12.48 11.54
CA PRO A 64 -1.76 -12.04 11.13
C PRO A 64 -2.11 -10.67 11.71
N GLY A 65 -2.63 -9.77 10.90
CA GLY A 65 -3.00 -8.40 11.29
C GLY A 65 -1.83 -7.42 11.33
N ALA A 66 -0.62 -7.83 10.96
CA ALA A 66 0.53 -6.95 10.86
C ALA A 66 0.32 -5.87 9.79
N LEU A 67 0.28 -4.62 10.21
CA LEU A 67 0.17 -3.44 9.35
C LEU A 67 1.39 -2.54 9.54
N ALA A 68 1.83 -1.91 8.46
CA ALA A 68 2.85 -0.88 8.51
C ALA A 68 2.59 0.20 7.49
N THR A 69 2.86 1.46 7.86
CA THR A 69 2.95 2.57 6.91
C THR A 69 4.37 2.66 6.35
N ILE A 70 4.51 2.54 5.03
CA ILE A 70 5.81 2.43 4.34
C ILE A 70 5.91 3.48 3.24
N ASP A 71 7.07 4.14 3.14
CA ASP A 71 7.35 5.12 2.08
C ASP A 71 7.39 4.47 0.69
N SER A 72 6.99 5.24 -0.34
CA SER A 72 6.92 4.75 -1.73
C SER A 72 8.23 4.18 -2.28
N ASP A 73 9.36 4.73 -1.84
CA ASP A 73 10.70 4.35 -2.31
C ASP A 73 11.15 2.99 -1.75
N ASP A 74 10.57 2.56 -0.64
CA ASP A 74 10.87 1.30 0.02
C ASP A 74 9.99 0.13 -0.47
N LEU A 75 9.19 0.35 -1.51
CA LEU A 75 8.30 -0.66 -2.08
C LEU A 75 8.61 -0.97 -3.54
N THR A 76 8.37 -2.23 -3.91
CA THR A 76 8.40 -2.72 -5.28
C THR A 76 7.09 -3.42 -5.59
N LEU A 77 6.45 -3.10 -6.72
CA LEU A 77 5.23 -3.79 -7.17
C LEU A 77 5.56 -5.25 -7.50
N VAL A 78 4.80 -6.18 -6.92
CA VAL A 78 4.86 -7.62 -7.23
C VAL A 78 3.75 -7.98 -8.20
N ALA A 79 2.51 -7.62 -7.88
CA ALA A 79 1.36 -7.90 -8.72
C ALA A 79 0.30 -6.81 -8.58
N ARG A 80 -0.43 -6.59 -9.68
CA ARG A 80 -1.65 -5.79 -9.68
C ARG A 80 -2.82 -6.72 -10.04
N PRO A 81 -3.78 -6.95 -9.13
CA PRO A 81 -4.91 -7.80 -9.44
C PRO A 81 -5.71 -7.19 -10.59
N THR A 82 -6.01 -8.02 -11.60
CA THR A 82 -6.94 -7.64 -12.67
C THR A 82 -8.35 -7.97 -12.18
N ILE A 83 -9.19 -6.95 -12.06
CA ILE A 83 -10.60 -7.07 -11.65
C ILE A 83 -11.45 -7.49 -12.85
#